data_AF-A0A7C4BQQ5-F1
#
_entry.id   AF-A0A7C4BQQ5-F1
#
_cell.length_a   1.000
_cell.length_b   1.000
_cell.length_c   1.000
_cell.angle_alpha   90.00
_cell.angle_beta   90.00
_cell.angle_gamma   90.00
#
_symmetry.space_group_name_H-M   'P 1'
#
loop_
_entity.id
_entity.type
_entity.pdbx_description
1 polymer ?
#
loop_
_entity_poly.entity_id
_entity_poly.type
_entity_poly.pdbx_seq_one_letter_code
_entity_poly.pdbx_strand_id
1 'polypeptide(L)'
;MNNTFLISKLDYIDADVAYLLGLITARGKISESGGIRQVSIEFPYHLLEVQGINKKFDTSISIRLGLQTIRERVLELTNADVEIINRETEIVMTLRFIRNTMVWRNIQMHLNGKTSYEYFLVPEIMFLKDVPTDWKREYIKGFVDVAGNIRLSNRYTDGTNRVRIDILNYPNNWTMPIQLCALLEEHLGVPIQLITWGHPNMGRNFREHQINIFAVPFAKIGFTFDHKQAILDELIEHDKDLSPNKKYYPCTGKKVIRRQKKRSEKENDDRLDERIRGCHFNSYWQICKKLGCLRTPKTLNHLIKNIDEKDIEKEEVGDEV
;
A
#
# COMPACT_ATOMS: atom_id res chain seq x y z
N MET A 1 -7.53 8.42 -24.89
CA MET A 1 -8.84 8.02 -24.33
C MET A 1 -9.71 9.27 -24.27
N ASN A 2 -10.93 9.23 -24.80
CA ASN A 2 -11.80 10.40 -24.96
C ASN A 2 -12.26 10.95 -23.60
N ASN A 3 -12.25 12.28 -23.48
CA ASN A 3 -12.55 13.04 -22.24
C ASN A 3 -13.94 12.71 -21.65
N THR A 4 -14.92 12.36 -22.49
CA THR A 4 -16.28 12.00 -22.08
C THR A 4 -16.36 10.69 -21.28
N PHE A 5 -15.49 9.72 -21.57
CA PHE A 5 -15.47 8.43 -20.85
C PHE A 5 -14.77 8.53 -19.48
N LEU A 6 -13.95 9.56 -19.28
CA LEU A 6 -13.30 9.86 -18.01
C LEU A 6 -14.26 10.57 -17.04
N ILE A 7 -15.04 11.52 -17.56
CA ILE A 7 -16.07 12.24 -16.78
C ILE A 7 -17.11 11.25 -16.22
N SER A 8 -17.55 10.27 -17.02
CA SER A 8 -18.53 9.27 -16.55
C SER A 8 -18.01 8.32 -15.47
N LYS A 9 -16.69 8.18 -15.29
CA LYS A 9 -16.12 7.29 -14.26
C LYS A 9 -16.05 7.95 -12.89
N LEU A 10 -16.00 9.28 -12.83
CA LEU A 10 -15.93 10.04 -11.57
C LEU A 10 -17.26 9.96 -10.78
N ASP A 11 -18.39 9.90 -11.47
CA ASP A 11 -19.72 9.76 -10.85
C ASP A 11 -19.92 8.42 -10.12
N TYR A 12 -19.01 7.46 -10.33
CA TYR A 12 -19.04 6.13 -9.73
C TYR A 12 -17.92 5.92 -8.72
N ILE A 13 -17.40 6.99 -8.13
CA ILE A 13 -16.46 6.87 -7.02
C ILE A 13 -16.66 7.98 -5.99
N ASP A 14 -16.48 7.61 -4.74
CA ASP A 14 -16.39 8.49 -3.59
C ASP A 14 -15.37 7.88 -2.59
N ALA A 15 -15.32 8.45 -1.39
CA ALA A 15 -14.45 7.98 -0.31
C ALA A 15 -14.75 6.52 0.10
N ASP A 16 -16.01 6.11 0.16
CA ASP A 16 -16.44 4.81 0.67
C ASP A 16 -16.27 3.71 -0.39
N VAL A 17 -16.57 4.02 -1.65
CA VAL A 17 -16.26 3.16 -2.80
C VAL A 17 -14.74 2.97 -2.89
N ALA A 18 -13.96 4.04 -2.75
CA ALA A 18 -12.50 3.95 -2.76
C ALA A 18 -11.98 3.05 -1.64
N TYR A 19 -12.48 3.22 -0.40
CA TYR A 19 -12.13 2.37 0.73
C TYR A 19 -12.47 0.90 0.49
N LEU A 20 -13.69 0.60 0.01
CA LEU A 20 -14.11 -0.77 -0.31
C LEU A 20 -13.24 -1.38 -1.41
N LEU A 21 -12.90 -0.64 -2.46
CA LEU A 21 -11.96 -1.10 -3.50
C LEU A 21 -10.57 -1.39 -2.91
N GLY A 22 -10.13 -0.61 -1.92
CA GLY A 22 -8.91 -0.89 -1.16
C GLY A 22 -8.94 -2.26 -0.49
N LEU A 23 -10.02 -2.55 0.25
CA LEU A 23 -10.23 -3.84 0.91
C LEU A 23 -10.24 -5.00 -0.11
N ILE A 24 -10.99 -4.85 -1.19
CA ILE A 24 -11.14 -5.89 -2.23
C ILE A 24 -9.82 -6.12 -2.97
N THR A 25 -9.09 -5.07 -3.32
CA THR A 25 -7.81 -5.22 -4.04
C THR A 25 -6.73 -5.87 -3.18
N ALA A 26 -6.80 -5.76 -1.86
CA ALA A 26 -5.83 -6.37 -0.94
C ALA A 26 -5.99 -7.89 -0.80
N ARG A 27 -7.22 -8.39 -0.54
CA ARG A 27 -7.53 -9.82 -0.29
C ARG A 27 -8.93 -10.24 -0.72
N GLY A 28 -9.52 -9.54 -1.67
CA GLY A 28 -10.86 -9.83 -2.18
C GLY A 28 -10.89 -10.99 -3.18
N LYS A 29 -11.98 -11.74 -3.15
CA LYS A 29 -12.40 -12.68 -4.20
C LYS A 29 -13.84 -12.40 -4.58
N ILE A 30 -14.16 -12.57 -5.85
CA ILE A 30 -15.47 -12.34 -6.44
C ILE A 30 -15.96 -13.66 -7.03
N SER A 31 -17.19 -14.03 -6.72
CA SER A 31 -17.85 -15.18 -7.31
C SER A 31 -19.28 -14.86 -7.71
N GLU A 32 -19.75 -15.54 -8.74
CA GLU A 32 -21.15 -15.51 -9.18
C GLU A 32 -21.58 -16.96 -9.42
N SER A 33 -22.54 -17.44 -8.63
CA SER A 33 -23.04 -18.80 -8.72
C SER A 33 -24.50 -18.87 -8.29
N GLY A 34 -25.33 -19.61 -9.03
CA GLY A 34 -26.76 -19.76 -8.69
C GLY A 34 -27.54 -18.44 -8.62
N GLY A 35 -27.11 -17.42 -9.38
CA GLY A 35 -27.71 -16.07 -9.35
C GLY A 35 -27.28 -15.20 -8.17
N ILE A 36 -26.48 -15.73 -7.23
CA ILE A 36 -25.90 -15.01 -6.10
C ILE A 36 -24.54 -14.47 -6.51
N ARG A 37 -24.32 -13.18 -6.25
CA ARG A 37 -23.05 -12.50 -6.46
C ARG A 37 -22.41 -12.23 -5.11
N GLN A 38 -21.15 -12.58 -4.97
CA GLN A 38 -20.45 -12.51 -3.70
C GLN A 38 -19.11 -11.83 -3.84
N VAL A 39 -18.78 -10.98 -2.87
CA VAL A 39 -17.43 -10.47 -2.63
C VAL A 39 -17.00 -10.96 -1.25
N SER A 40 -15.91 -11.72 -1.17
CA SER A 40 -15.32 -12.15 0.10
C SER A 40 -13.96 -11.51 0.29
N ILE A 41 -13.71 -10.91 1.45
CA ILE A 41 -12.45 -10.25 1.81
C ILE A 41 -11.85 -10.97 3.01
N GLU A 42 -10.63 -11.48 2.85
CA GLU A 42 -9.89 -12.21 3.89
C GLU A 42 -9.05 -11.23 4.75
N PHE A 43 -9.27 -11.22 6.05
CA PHE A 43 -8.49 -10.48 7.05
C PHE A 43 -7.62 -11.46 7.85
N PRO A 44 -6.37 -11.69 7.42
CA PRO A 44 -5.52 -12.69 8.06
C PRO A 44 -5.01 -12.20 9.42
N TYR A 45 -4.89 -13.11 10.39
CA TYR A 45 -4.16 -12.88 11.62
C TYR A 45 -3.23 -14.06 11.89
N HIS A 46 -1.93 -13.83 11.69
CA HIS A 46 -0.89 -14.85 11.90
C HIS A 46 -0.34 -14.88 13.32
N LEU A 47 -0.57 -13.81 14.09
CA LEU A 47 -0.13 -13.70 15.47
C LEU A 47 -1.35 -13.57 16.37
N LEU A 48 -1.33 -14.29 17.48
CA LEU A 48 -2.35 -14.13 18.53
C LEU A 48 -2.29 -12.72 19.13
N GLU A 49 -1.09 -12.12 19.21
CA GLU A 49 -0.88 -10.77 19.75
C GLU A 49 -0.10 -9.85 18.79
N VAL A 50 -0.52 -8.59 18.69
CA VAL A 50 0.28 -7.50 18.12
C VAL A 50 0.81 -6.62 19.25
N GLN A 51 2.12 -6.37 19.23
CA GLN A 51 2.82 -5.61 20.27
C GLN A 51 3.42 -4.30 19.73
N GLY A 52 3.05 -3.19 20.38
CA GLY A 52 3.70 -1.88 20.31
C GLY A 52 4.89 -1.81 21.26
N ILE A 53 5.10 -0.65 21.90
CA ILE A 53 6.12 -0.52 22.96
C ILE A 53 5.52 -0.99 24.27
N ASN A 54 4.40 -0.39 24.67
CA ASN A 54 3.68 -0.68 25.91
C ASN A 54 2.33 -1.35 25.64
N LYS A 55 1.75 -1.17 24.45
CA LYS A 55 0.44 -1.75 24.10
C LYS A 55 0.58 -3.15 23.54
N LYS A 56 -0.35 -4.03 23.94
CA LYS A 56 -0.55 -5.37 23.39
C LYS A 56 -2.02 -5.57 23.12
N PHE A 57 -2.33 -6.19 21.99
CA PHE A 57 -3.71 -6.46 21.58
C PHE A 57 -3.83 -7.90 21.11
N ASP A 58 -4.89 -8.59 21.52
CA ASP A 58 -5.32 -9.82 20.86
C ASP A 58 -5.81 -9.48 19.46
N THR A 59 -5.14 -10.05 18.46
CA THR A 59 -5.38 -9.71 17.06
C THR A 59 -6.80 -10.11 16.62
N SER A 60 -7.27 -11.28 17.05
CA SER A 60 -8.57 -11.83 16.63
C SER A 60 -9.72 -10.99 17.18
N ILE A 61 -9.66 -10.64 18.47
CA ILE A 61 -10.67 -9.81 19.13
C ILE A 61 -10.67 -8.41 18.52
N SER A 62 -9.48 -7.84 18.32
CA SER A 62 -9.36 -6.46 17.84
C SER A 62 -9.76 -6.28 16.39
N ILE A 63 -9.49 -7.27 15.53
CA ILE A 63 -10.00 -7.29 14.15
C ILE A 63 -11.52 -7.45 14.18
N ARG A 64 -12.06 -8.36 15.00
CA ARG A 64 -13.51 -8.57 15.07
C ARG A 64 -14.27 -7.29 15.48
N LEU A 65 -13.74 -6.55 16.44
CA LEU A 65 -14.32 -5.27 16.88
C LEU A 65 -14.26 -4.23 15.75
N GLY A 66 -13.09 -4.01 15.14
CA GLY A 66 -12.97 -3.03 14.05
C GLY A 66 -13.76 -3.40 12.79
N LEU A 67 -13.98 -4.70 12.54
CA LEU A 67 -14.82 -5.16 11.44
C LEU A 67 -16.29 -4.80 11.60
N GLN A 68 -16.79 -4.53 12.81
CA GLN A 68 -18.17 -4.06 12.97
C GLN A 68 -18.34 -2.67 12.35
N THR A 69 -17.42 -1.75 12.62
CA THR A 69 -17.42 -0.40 12.03
C THR A 69 -17.26 -0.45 10.52
N ILE A 70 -16.36 -1.32 10.01
CA ILE A 70 -16.19 -1.52 8.56
C ILE A 70 -17.46 -2.10 7.94
N ARG A 71 -18.12 -3.06 8.61
CA ARG A 71 -19.37 -3.66 8.17
C ARG A 71 -20.48 -2.63 8.05
N GLU A 72 -20.64 -1.76 9.03
CA GLU A 72 -21.65 -0.68 8.99
C GLU A 72 -21.43 0.24 7.80
N ARG A 73 -20.19 0.72 7.61
CA ARG A 73 -19.79 1.54 6.46
C ARG A 73 -20.10 0.86 5.11
N VAL A 74 -19.79 -0.44 5.00
CA VAL A 74 -20.06 -1.22 3.78
C VAL A 74 -21.55 -1.47 3.58
N LEU A 75 -22.31 -1.70 4.65
CA LEU A 75 -23.77 -1.87 4.57
C LEU A 75 -24.46 -0.62 4.04
N GLU A 76 -24.09 0.55 4.56
CA GLU A 76 -24.64 1.84 4.12
C GLU A 76 -24.35 2.09 2.64
N LEU A 77 -23.13 1.79 2.19
CA LEU A 77 -22.73 1.97 0.80
C LEU A 77 -23.44 1.00 -0.16
N THR A 78 -23.58 -0.27 0.24
CA THR A 78 -23.90 -1.35 -0.69
C THR A 78 -25.34 -1.83 -0.61
N ASN A 79 -26.00 -1.63 0.54
CA ASN A 79 -27.26 -2.26 0.93
C ASN A 79 -27.26 -3.79 0.67
N ALA A 80 -26.08 -4.41 0.74
CA ALA A 80 -25.88 -5.84 0.55
C ALA A 80 -26.13 -6.59 1.86
N ASP A 81 -26.32 -7.91 1.77
CA ASP A 81 -26.18 -8.76 2.94
C ASP A 81 -24.69 -8.89 3.29
N VAL A 82 -24.31 -8.54 4.53
CA VAL A 82 -22.91 -8.58 5.00
C VAL A 82 -22.77 -9.53 6.18
N GLU A 83 -22.04 -10.61 5.96
CA GLU A 83 -21.70 -11.63 6.95
C GLU A 83 -20.21 -11.55 7.32
N ILE A 84 -19.90 -11.78 8.60
CA ILE A 84 -18.54 -11.93 9.10
C ILE A 84 -18.38 -13.35 9.64
N ILE A 85 -17.48 -14.12 9.02
CA ILE A 85 -17.21 -15.52 9.38
C ILE A 85 -15.81 -15.59 9.99
N ASN A 86 -15.70 -16.13 11.19
CA ASN A 86 -14.40 -16.40 11.82
C ASN A 86 -13.90 -17.78 11.38
N ARG A 87 -12.66 -17.85 10.93
CA ARG A 87 -11.92 -19.09 10.68
C ARG A 87 -10.76 -19.18 11.66
N GLU A 88 -9.94 -20.21 11.58
CA GLU A 88 -8.85 -20.41 12.54
C GLU A 88 -7.76 -19.32 12.46
N THR A 89 -7.41 -18.90 11.24
CA THR A 89 -6.27 -18.00 10.97
C THR A 89 -6.65 -16.70 10.24
N GLU A 90 -7.95 -16.50 10.01
CA GLU A 90 -8.47 -15.35 9.28
C GLU A 90 -9.93 -15.07 9.67
N ILE A 91 -10.34 -13.82 9.51
CA ILE A 91 -11.76 -13.43 9.52
C ILE A 91 -12.14 -13.09 8.09
N VAL A 92 -13.28 -13.60 7.63
CA VAL A 92 -13.77 -13.36 6.26
C VAL A 92 -15.03 -12.50 6.32
N MET A 93 -14.98 -11.33 5.71
CA MET A 93 -16.16 -10.50 5.48
C MET A 93 -16.73 -10.81 4.10
N THR A 94 -18.01 -11.16 4.04
CA THR A 94 -18.70 -11.58 2.81
C THR A 94 -19.88 -10.66 2.53
N LEU A 95 -19.84 -9.99 1.38
CA LEU A 95 -20.95 -9.20 0.84
C LEU A 95 -21.71 -10.05 -0.18
N ARG A 96 -23.04 -10.11 -0.06
CA ARG A 96 -23.92 -10.82 -0.98
C ARG A 96 -24.92 -9.88 -1.66
N PHE A 97 -24.92 -9.94 -2.98
CA PHE A 97 -25.82 -9.18 -3.84
C PHE A 97 -26.77 -10.15 -4.56
N ILE A 98 -28.07 -10.01 -4.27
CA ILE A 98 -29.13 -10.83 -4.89
C ILE A 98 -29.43 -10.34 -6.31
N ARG A 99 -29.20 -9.06 -6.59
CA ARG A 99 -29.48 -8.41 -7.89
C ARG A 99 -28.19 -7.85 -8.49
N ASN A 100 -28.20 -7.65 -9.81
CA ASN A 100 -27.14 -6.93 -10.51
C ASN A 100 -27.30 -5.40 -10.29
N THR A 101 -26.94 -4.94 -9.09
CA THR A 101 -27.06 -3.54 -8.63
C THR A 101 -26.01 -2.64 -9.28
N MET A 102 -26.21 -1.32 -9.21
CA MET A 102 -25.20 -0.35 -9.67
C MET A 102 -23.88 -0.50 -8.92
N VAL A 103 -23.91 -0.76 -7.61
CA VAL A 103 -22.72 -1.02 -6.78
C VAL A 103 -21.94 -2.22 -7.31
N TRP A 104 -22.62 -3.34 -7.63
CA TRP A 104 -21.97 -4.51 -8.19
C TRP A 104 -21.28 -4.22 -9.52
N ARG A 105 -21.98 -3.53 -10.45
CA ARG A 105 -21.41 -3.14 -11.75
C ARG A 105 -20.23 -2.20 -11.57
N ASN A 106 -20.31 -1.29 -10.61
CA ASN A 106 -19.25 -0.35 -10.27
C ASN A 106 -17.99 -1.07 -9.77
N ILE A 107 -18.14 -2.05 -8.87
CA ILE A 107 -17.05 -2.92 -8.42
C ILE A 107 -16.42 -3.66 -9.62
N GLN A 108 -17.23 -4.31 -10.46
CA GLN A 108 -16.73 -5.04 -11.63
C GLN A 108 -16.00 -4.13 -12.63
N MET A 109 -16.50 -2.91 -12.84
CA MET A 109 -15.89 -1.92 -13.71
C MET A 109 -14.50 -1.51 -13.21
N HIS A 110 -14.37 -1.14 -11.93
CA HIS A 110 -13.09 -0.68 -11.38
C HIS A 110 -12.06 -1.80 -11.23
N LEU A 111 -12.51 -3.05 -11.15
CA LEU A 111 -11.64 -4.23 -11.11
C LEU A 111 -11.39 -4.84 -12.50
N ASN A 112 -11.86 -4.20 -13.58
CA ASN A 112 -11.71 -4.69 -14.96
C ASN A 112 -12.15 -6.16 -15.13
N GLY A 113 -13.25 -6.55 -14.46
CA GLY A 113 -13.80 -7.90 -14.51
C GLY A 113 -12.92 -9.01 -13.90
N LYS A 114 -11.80 -8.66 -13.25
CA LYS A 114 -11.00 -9.63 -12.48
C LYS A 114 -11.78 -10.09 -11.26
N THR A 115 -11.44 -11.27 -10.75
CA THR A 115 -12.21 -11.92 -9.67
C THR A 115 -11.39 -12.31 -8.44
N SER A 116 -10.08 -12.06 -8.44
CA SER A 116 -9.22 -12.44 -7.32
C SER A 116 -8.07 -11.45 -7.16
N TYR A 117 -7.67 -11.20 -5.91
CA TYR A 117 -6.52 -10.37 -5.52
C TYR A 117 -5.19 -10.78 -6.16
N GLU A 118 -5.10 -12.00 -6.67
CA GLU A 118 -3.94 -12.48 -7.44
C GLU A 118 -3.78 -11.71 -8.77
N TYR A 119 -4.87 -11.10 -9.27
CA TYR A 119 -4.94 -10.40 -10.55
C TYR A 119 -5.37 -8.95 -10.42
N PHE A 120 -5.73 -8.50 -9.22
CA PHE A 120 -6.13 -7.12 -9.01
C PHE A 120 -4.94 -6.18 -9.12
N LEU A 121 -5.23 -5.00 -9.66
CA LEU A 121 -4.34 -3.85 -9.76
C LEU A 121 -4.99 -2.68 -9.02
N VAL A 122 -4.22 -1.62 -8.78
CA VAL A 122 -4.82 -0.35 -8.34
C VAL A 122 -5.79 0.14 -9.42
N PRO A 123 -7.06 0.43 -9.10
CA PRO A 123 -8.02 0.94 -10.07
C PRO A 123 -7.48 2.18 -10.79
N GLU A 124 -7.56 2.22 -12.11
CA GLU A 124 -6.96 3.30 -12.93
C GLU A 124 -7.44 4.70 -12.50
N ILE A 125 -8.69 4.79 -12.04
CA ILE A 125 -9.30 6.01 -11.54
C ILE A 125 -8.49 6.65 -10.40
N MET A 126 -7.80 5.85 -9.57
CA MET A 126 -6.97 6.35 -8.46
C MET A 126 -5.77 7.18 -8.92
N PHE A 127 -5.35 7.07 -10.18
CA PHE A 127 -4.26 7.86 -10.74
C PHE A 127 -4.73 9.15 -11.43
N LEU A 128 -6.04 9.34 -11.61
CA LEU A 128 -6.57 10.54 -12.23
C LEU A 128 -6.38 11.76 -11.32
N LYS A 129 -6.02 12.90 -11.92
CA LYS A 129 -5.79 14.15 -11.18
C LYS A 129 -7.06 14.66 -10.50
N ASP A 130 -8.21 14.48 -11.15
CA ASP A 130 -9.49 15.02 -10.69
C ASP A 130 -10.11 14.23 -9.52
N VAL A 131 -9.60 13.03 -9.23
CA VAL A 131 -10.00 12.30 -8.02
C VAL A 131 -9.40 12.98 -6.79
N PRO A 132 -10.22 13.37 -5.80
CA PRO A 132 -9.75 13.98 -4.56
C PRO A 132 -8.67 13.16 -3.86
N THR A 133 -7.68 13.86 -3.31
CA THR A 133 -6.58 13.27 -2.54
C THR A 133 -7.11 12.42 -1.38
N ASP A 134 -8.20 12.84 -0.74
CA ASP A 134 -8.80 12.13 0.38
C ASP A 134 -9.40 10.79 -0.05
N TRP A 135 -9.97 10.67 -1.26
CA TRP A 135 -10.49 9.39 -1.77
C TRP A 135 -9.35 8.42 -2.09
N LYS A 136 -8.24 8.93 -2.64
CA LYS A 136 -7.01 8.13 -2.84
C LYS A 136 -6.43 7.66 -1.51
N ARG A 137 -6.50 8.50 -0.48
CA ARG A 137 -6.11 8.14 0.89
C ARG A 137 -7.00 7.02 1.42
N GLU A 138 -8.32 7.12 1.26
CA GLU A 138 -9.26 6.09 1.67
C GLU A 138 -9.05 4.75 0.94
N TYR A 139 -8.75 4.77 -0.35
CA TYR A 139 -8.34 3.56 -1.07
C TYR A 139 -7.11 2.90 -0.44
N ILE A 140 -6.05 3.67 -0.20
CA ILE A 140 -4.85 3.14 0.48
C ILE A 140 -5.21 2.64 1.88
N LYS A 141 -6.04 3.37 2.63
CA LYS A 141 -6.47 3.01 3.99
C LYS A 141 -7.18 1.66 4.01
N GLY A 142 -8.12 1.43 3.09
CA GLY A 142 -8.76 0.12 2.91
C GLY A 142 -7.75 -0.97 2.58
N PHE A 143 -6.79 -0.68 1.68
CA PHE A 143 -5.76 -1.65 1.34
C PHE A 143 -4.88 -2.03 2.56
N VAL A 144 -4.44 -1.05 3.35
CA VAL A 144 -3.55 -1.28 4.50
C VAL A 144 -4.28 -1.83 5.73
N ASP A 145 -5.58 -1.63 5.86
CA ASP A 145 -6.37 -2.25 6.92
C ASP A 145 -6.34 -3.78 6.81
N VAL A 146 -6.26 -4.29 5.58
CA VAL A 146 -6.12 -5.73 5.29
C VAL A 146 -4.66 -6.16 5.23
N ALA A 147 -3.84 -5.49 4.41
CA ALA A 147 -2.49 -5.95 4.07
C ALA A 147 -1.37 -5.25 4.88
N GLY A 148 -1.70 -4.24 5.67
CA GLY A 148 -0.75 -3.46 6.45
C GLY A 148 -0.51 -4.04 7.84
N ASN A 149 0.76 -4.09 8.23
CA ASN A 149 1.22 -4.57 9.52
C ASN A 149 2.15 -3.57 10.21
N ILE A 150 1.85 -3.30 11.48
CA ILE A 150 2.61 -2.41 12.34
C ILE A 150 2.92 -3.12 13.66
N ARG A 151 4.20 -3.08 14.06
CA ARG A 151 4.72 -3.70 15.28
C ARG A 151 6.14 -3.21 15.53
N LEU A 152 6.59 -3.23 16.78
CA LEU A 152 7.94 -2.78 17.15
C LEU A 152 9.07 -3.55 16.43
N SER A 153 8.87 -4.82 16.11
CA SER A 153 9.86 -5.62 15.37
C SER A 153 10.00 -5.23 13.89
N ASN A 154 9.15 -4.33 13.37
CA ASN A 154 9.28 -3.83 12.02
C ASN A 154 10.34 -2.72 11.86
N ARG A 155 10.94 -2.26 12.96
CA ARG A 155 11.99 -1.22 13.00
C ARG A 155 13.06 -1.40 11.93
N TYR A 156 13.58 -0.27 11.46
CA TYR A 156 14.74 -0.23 10.61
C TYR A 156 16.02 -0.38 11.44
N THR A 157 17.15 -0.58 10.78
CA THR A 157 18.44 -0.82 11.45
C THR A 157 18.92 0.36 12.29
N ASP A 158 18.39 1.56 12.05
CA ASP A 158 18.64 2.77 12.84
C ASP A 158 17.64 2.97 14.00
N GLY A 159 16.79 1.98 14.27
CA GLY A 159 15.80 2.03 15.35
C GLY A 159 14.47 2.70 14.98
N THR A 160 14.35 3.34 13.82
CA THR A 160 13.09 4.02 13.43
C THR A 160 12.01 3.02 13.03
N ASN A 161 10.78 3.27 13.48
CA ASN A 161 9.64 2.38 13.29
C ASN A 161 9.08 2.42 11.87
N ARG A 162 8.49 1.30 11.43
CA ARG A 162 7.97 1.14 10.07
C ARG A 162 6.65 0.39 10.04
N VAL A 163 5.76 0.88 9.18
CA VAL A 163 4.64 0.11 8.64
C VAL A 163 5.14 -0.70 7.45
N ARG A 164 4.75 -1.97 7.41
CA ARG A 164 4.93 -2.83 6.25
C ARG A 164 3.56 -3.02 5.60
N ILE A 165 3.56 -3.12 4.28
CA ILE A 165 2.37 -3.47 3.49
C ILE A 165 2.74 -4.72 2.72
N ASP A 166 2.08 -5.83 3.02
CA ASP A 166 2.39 -7.16 2.49
C ASP A 166 1.53 -7.49 1.27
N ILE A 167 2.17 -7.60 0.11
CA ILE A 167 1.53 -8.04 -1.14
C ILE A 167 1.98 -9.47 -1.40
N LEU A 168 1.03 -10.42 -1.43
CA LEU A 168 1.35 -11.83 -1.69
C LEU A 168 2.08 -11.97 -3.02
N ASN A 169 2.93 -12.98 -3.15
CA ASN A 169 3.74 -13.15 -4.35
C ASN A 169 3.06 -14.09 -5.34
N TYR A 170 2.22 -13.53 -6.21
CA TYR A 170 1.60 -14.24 -7.32
C TYR A 170 2.18 -13.71 -8.64
N PRO A 171 2.39 -14.55 -9.67
CA PRO A 171 2.96 -14.10 -10.94
C PRO A 171 2.28 -12.87 -11.54
N ASN A 172 0.96 -12.71 -11.33
CA ASN A 172 0.16 -11.66 -11.94
C ASN A 172 0.06 -10.37 -11.11
N ASN A 173 0.64 -10.32 -9.91
CA ASN A 173 0.51 -9.16 -9.01
C ASN A 173 1.82 -8.40 -8.74
N TRP A 174 2.90 -8.72 -9.44
CA TRP A 174 4.20 -8.03 -9.31
C TRP A 174 4.14 -6.54 -9.70
N THR A 175 3.12 -6.12 -10.45
CA THR A 175 2.86 -4.70 -10.76
C THR A 175 2.34 -3.93 -9.53
N MET A 176 1.60 -4.58 -8.64
CA MET A 176 0.87 -3.94 -7.54
C MET A 176 1.78 -3.11 -6.62
N PRO A 177 2.99 -3.57 -6.20
CA PRO A 177 3.87 -2.75 -5.36
C PRO A 177 4.32 -1.45 -6.03
N ILE A 178 4.43 -1.41 -7.36
CA ILE A 178 4.85 -0.21 -8.10
C ILE A 178 3.69 0.78 -8.19
N GLN A 179 2.48 0.30 -8.45
CA GLN A 179 1.28 1.13 -8.49
C GLN A 179 0.98 1.76 -7.13
N LEU A 180 1.05 0.97 -6.04
CA LEU A 180 0.93 1.50 -4.68
C LEU A 180 2.04 2.52 -4.38
N CYS A 181 3.26 2.28 -4.85
CA CYS A 181 4.36 3.21 -4.67
C CYS A 181 4.13 4.55 -5.38
N ALA A 182 3.65 4.52 -6.62
CA ALA A 182 3.26 5.72 -7.34
C ALA A 182 2.11 6.45 -6.63
N LEU A 183 1.07 5.74 -6.20
CA LEU A 183 -0.08 6.35 -5.51
C LEU A 183 0.33 7.03 -4.19
N LEU A 184 1.10 6.34 -3.35
CA LEU A 184 1.58 6.84 -2.07
C LEU A 184 2.49 8.07 -2.23
N GLU A 185 3.49 8.01 -3.11
CA GLU A 185 4.45 9.09 -3.19
C GLU A 185 4.01 10.26 -4.08
N GLU A 186 3.39 9.99 -5.23
CA GLU A 186 3.11 11.01 -6.25
C GLU A 186 1.76 11.71 -6.01
N HIS A 187 0.80 11.02 -5.39
CA HIS A 187 -0.53 11.57 -5.13
C HIS A 187 -0.80 11.87 -3.65
N LEU A 188 -0.14 11.16 -2.72
CA LEU A 188 -0.35 11.34 -1.27
C LEU A 188 0.85 11.95 -0.55
N GLY A 189 1.99 12.11 -1.22
CA GLY A 189 3.21 12.68 -0.63
C GLY A 189 3.72 11.88 0.57
N VAL A 190 3.57 10.56 0.54
CA VAL A 190 4.04 9.61 1.57
C VAL A 190 5.33 8.94 1.08
N PRO A 191 6.52 9.38 1.50
CA PRO A 191 7.79 8.81 1.05
C PRO A 191 7.93 7.33 1.44
N ILE A 192 8.26 6.50 0.46
CA ILE A 192 8.52 5.07 0.67
C ILE A 192 10.00 4.86 0.91
N GLN A 193 10.31 4.09 1.95
CA GLN A 193 11.69 3.75 2.26
C GLN A 193 12.26 2.81 1.19
N LEU A 194 11.62 1.66 0.99
CA LEU A 194 12.00 0.64 0.01
C LEU A 194 10.88 -0.38 -0.22
N ILE A 195 10.89 -0.97 -1.42
CA ILE A 195 10.11 -2.18 -1.74
C ILE A 195 11.03 -3.39 -1.58
N THR A 196 10.68 -4.31 -0.69
CA THR A 196 11.35 -5.60 -0.57
C THR A 196 10.62 -6.61 -1.43
N TRP A 197 11.24 -7.07 -2.51
CA TRP A 197 10.62 -8.02 -3.42
C TRP A 197 10.76 -9.47 -2.92
N GLY A 198 9.73 -10.30 -3.18
CA GLY A 198 9.78 -11.75 -3.05
C GLY A 198 10.79 -12.48 -3.95
N HIS A 199 11.54 -11.74 -4.78
CA HIS A 199 12.53 -12.31 -5.70
C HIS A 199 13.66 -13.06 -4.96
N PRO A 200 14.16 -14.20 -5.47
CA PRO A 200 15.26 -14.94 -4.85
C PRO A 200 16.53 -14.11 -4.68
N ASN A 201 16.86 -13.22 -5.63
CA ASN A 201 18.00 -12.32 -5.46
C ASN A 201 17.83 -11.30 -4.32
N MET A 202 16.63 -11.10 -3.79
CA MET A 202 16.41 -10.26 -2.59
C MET A 202 16.51 -11.06 -1.29
N GLY A 203 16.87 -12.36 -1.37
CA GLY A 203 17.00 -13.24 -0.20
C GLY A 203 15.66 -13.65 0.41
N ARG A 204 14.55 -13.47 -0.33
CA ARG A 204 13.19 -13.74 0.17
C ARG A 204 12.56 -15.02 -0.36
N ASN A 205 13.10 -15.60 -1.44
CA ASN A 205 12.69 -16.90 -1.97
C ASN A 205 11.17 -17.09 -2.04
N PHE A 206 10.51 -16.22 -2.80
CA PHE A 206 9.08 -16.24 -3.09
C PHE A 206 8.13 -15.87 -1.95
N ARG A 207 8.64 -15.36 -0.82
CA ARG A 207 7.80 -14.68 0.19
C ARG A 207 7.10 -13.46 -0.41
N GLU A 208 6.09 -12.96 0.30
CA GLU A 208 5.40 -11.71 -0.02
C GLU A 208 6.37 -10.53 -0.29
N HIS A 209 5.94 -9.66 -1.20
CA HIS A 209 6.52 -8.34 -1.40
C HIS A 209 6.12 -7.44 -0.24
N GLN A 210 7.00 -6.52 0.13
CA GLN A 210 6.76 -5.59 1.23
C GLN A 210 7.05 -4.16 0.80
N ILE A 211 6.08 -3.27 0.91
CA ILE A 211 6.34 -1.83 0.87
C ILE A 211 6.63 -1.39 2.29
N ASN A 212 7.81 -0.81 2.52
CA ASN A 212 8.21 -0.32 3.85
C ASN A 212 8.08 1.19 3.87
N ILE A 213 7.33 1.70 4.85
CA ILE A 213 7.09 3.12 5.07
C ILE A 213 7.41 3.41 6.53
N PHE A 214 8.13 4.50 6.80
CA PHE A 214 8.37 4.91 8.18
C PHE A 214 7.06 5.35 8.86
N ALA A 215 6.94 5.11 10.16
CA ALA A 215 5.71 5.37 10.91
C ALA A 215 5.26 6.84 10.81
N VAL A 216 6.19 7.79 10.99
CA VAL A 216 5.91 9.23 10.92
C VAL A 216 5.31 9.67 9.56
N PRO A 217 5.92 9.37 8.39
CA PRO A 217 5.27 9.61 7.10
C PRO A 217 3.92 8.92 6.92
N PHE A 218 3.76 7.71 7.48
CA PHE A 218 2.54 6.93 7.34
C PHE A 218 1.34 7.50 8.10
N ALA A 219 1.57 8.40 9.07
CA ALA A 219 0.53 9.13 9.79
C ALA A 219 -0.48 9.84 8.85
N LYS A 220 -0.03 10.21 7.63
CA LYS A 220 -0.90 10.80 6.59
C LYS A 220 -1.99 9.85 6.07
N ILE A 221 -1.84 8.55 6.29
CA ILE A 221 -2.78 7.50 5.88
C ILE A 221 -3.55 6.99 7.10
N GLY A 222 -2.82 6.53 8.12
CA GLY A 222 -3.40 5.88 9.30
C GLY A 222 -4.03 4.51 9.01
N PHE A 223 -4.74 4.00 10.00
CA PHE A 223 -5.55 2.78 9.96
C PHE A 223 -6.98 3.08 10.39
N THR A 224 -7.93 2.24 9.98
CA THR A 224 -9.31 2.27 10.52
C THR A 224 -9.40 1.39 11.76
N PHE A 225 -8.62 0.30 11.81
CA PHE A 225 -8.56 -0.56 12.98
C PHE A 225 -7.88 0.14 14.16
N ASP A 226 -8.64 0.39 15.23
CA ASP A 226 -8.17 1.10 16.44
C ASP A 226 -6.88 0.54 17.01
N HIS A 227 -6.74 -0.78 17.09
CA HIS A 227 -5.52 -1.42 17.61
C HIS A 227 -4.29 -1.12 16.75
N LYS A 228 -4.42 -1.10 15.41
CA LYS A 228 -3.32 -0.74 14.51
C LYS A 228 -3.01 0.75 14.62
N GLN A 229 -4.03 1.59 14.70
CA GLN A 229 -3.87 3.04 14.86
C GLN A 229 -3.19 3.37 16.19
N ALA A 230 -3.61 2.75 17.29
CA ALA A 230 -3.05 2.95 18.62
C ALA A 230 -1.57 2.56 18.73
N ILE A 231 -1.14 1.52 18.00
CA ILE A 231 0.28 1.14 17.89
C ILE A 231 1.02 2.13 16.98
N LEU A 232 0.43 2.53 15.85
CA LEU A 232 1.04 3.50 14.95
C LEU A 232 1.35 4.81 15.69
N ASP A 233 0.40 5.33 16.46
CA ASP A 233 0.56 6.56 17.24
C ASP A 233 1.68 6.45 18.27
N GLU A 234 1.73 5.35 19.03
CA GLU A 234 2.80 5.09 20.00
C GLU A 234 4.18 5.04 19.35
N LEU A 235 4.29 4.43 18.17
CA LEU A 235 5.56 4.33 17.45
C LEU A 235 5.97 5.65 16.79
N ILE A 236 5.01 6.49 16.40
CA ILE A 236 5.25 7.85 15.89
C ILE A 236 5.81 8.74 17.00
N GLU A 237 5.21 8.71 18.18
CA GLU A 237 5.67 9.48 19.34
C GLU A 237 7.11 9.10 19.69
N HIS A 238 7.38 7.80 19.82
CA HIS A 238 8.74 7.31 20.06
C HIS A 238 9.74 7.75 18.97
N ASP A 239 9.36 7.68 17.69
CA ASP A 239 10.25 8.10 16.59
C ASP A 239 10.53 9.61 16.60
N LYS A 240 9.55 10.44 17.00
CA LYS A 240 9.71 11.89 17.14
C LYS A 240 10.65 12.23 18.29
N ASP A 241 10.60 11.50 19.40
CA ASP A 241 11.51 11.69 20.53
C ASP A 241 12.94 11.24 20.18
N LEU A 242 13.07 10.09 19.51
CA LEU A 242 14.36 9.54 19.12
C LEU A 242 15.06 10.39 18.05
N SER A 243 14.31 10.99 17.11
CA SER A 243 14.88 11.71 15.97
C SER A 243 13.95 12.82 15.47
N PRO A 244 13.80 13.92 16.22
CA PRO A 244 12.81 14.97 15.94
C PRO A 244 13.01 15.66 14.58
N ASN A 245 14.27 15.77 14.13
CA ASN A 245 14.64 16.44 12.89
C ASN A 245 14.84 15.46 11.71
N LYS A 246 14.37 14.22 11.82
CA LYS A 246 14.56 13.22 10.76
C LYS A 246 13.83 13.62 9.49
N LYS A 247 14.57 13.71 8.38
CA LYS A 247 14.03 13.96 7.05
C LYS A 247 13.70 12.64 6.34
N TYR A 248 12.54 12.60 5.70
CA TYR A 248 12.09 11.45 4.91
C TYR A 248 12.04 11.84 3.43
N TYR A 249 12.87 11.19 2.62
CA TYR A 249 13.04 11.53 1.22
C TYR A 249 12.24 10.58 0.32
N PRO A 250 11.66 11.08 -0.79
CA PRO A 250 11.00 10.25 -1.77
C PRO A 250 11.99 9.30 -2.47
N CYS A 251 11.48 8.20 -3.02
CA CYS A 251 12.29 7.25 -3.75
C CYS A 251 12.84 7.85 -5.06
N THR A 252 14.16 7.81 -5.21
CA THR A 252 14.90 8.34 -6.37
C THR A 252 14.89 7.43 -7.60
N GLY A 253 14.22 6.27 -7.57
CA GLY A 253 14.07 5.35 -8.70
C GLY A 253 15.31 4.54 -9.10
N LYS A 254 16.53 5.05 -8.93
CA LYS A 254 17.79 4.31 -9.12
C LYS A 254 18.81 4.68 -8.05
N LYS A 255 19.55 3.68 -7.59
CA LYS A 255 20.60 3.80 -6.57
C LYS A 255 21.88 3.10 -7.03
N VAL A 256 23.03 3.56 -6.52
CA VAL A 256 24.33 2.93 -6.79
C VAL A 256 24.31 1.46 -6.32
N ILE A 257 24.77 0.54 -7.17
CA ILE A 257 24.91 -0.87 -6.82
C ILE A 257 26.21 -1.03 -6.05
N ARG A 258 26.10 -1.28 -4.74
CA ARG A 258 27.25 -1.45 -3.85
C ARG A 258 27.79 -2.87 -3.79
N ARG A 259 26.96 -3.87 -4.15
CA ARG A 259 27.29 -5.29 -4.03
C ARG A 259 26.69 -6.07 -5.19
N GLN A 260 27.51 -6.93 -5.79
CA GLN A 260 27.04 -7.96 -6.71
C GLN A 260 26.48 -9.13 -5.91
N LYS A 261 25.32 -9.64 -6.33
CA LYS A 261 24.65 -10.75 -5.69
C LYS A 261 24.97 -12.04 -6.42
N LYS A 262 24.95 -13.16 -5.69
CA LYS A 262 25.10 -14.47 -6.31
C LYS A 262 23.85 -14.77 -7.14
N ARG A 263 24.05 -15.41 -8.30
CA ARG A 263 22.95 -15.98 -9.08
C ARG A 263 22.23 -17.05 -8.26
N SER A 264 20.94 -17.18 -8.50
CA SER A 264 20.10 -18.21 -7.90
C SER A 264 19.49 -19.05 -9.00
N GLU A 265 19.50 -20.39 -8.85
CA GLU A 265 18.81 -21.31 -9.76
C GLU A 265 17.29 -21.02 -9.85
N LYS A 266 16.75 -20.41 -8.79
CA LYS A 266 15.35 -20.00 -8.65
C LYS A 266 14.97 -18.76 -9.47
N GLU A 267 15.90 -18.17 -10.22
CA GLU A 267 15.63 -17.03 -11.11
C GLU A 267 14.68 -17.40 -12.26
N ASN A 268 14.56 -18.68 -12.63
CA ASN A 268 13.69 -19.15 -13.71
C ASN A 268 12.34 -19.73 -13.23
N ASP A 269 12.03 -19.63 -11.94
CA ASP A 269 10.83 -20.23 -11.33
C ASP A 269 9.53 -19.59 -11.87
N ASP A 270 8.48 -20.41 -11.99
CA ASP A 270 7.19 -20.03 -12.58
C ASP A 270 6.37 -19.10 -11.68
N ARG A 271 6.65 -19.07 -10.37
CA ARG A 271 6.07 -18.11 -9.42
C ARG A 271 6.50 -16.66 -9.66
N LEU A 272 7.50 -16.46 -10.51
CA LEU A 272 7.91 -15.12 -10.96
C LEU A 272 7.03 -14.65 -12.12
N ASP A 273 6.74 -13.34 -12.12
CA ASP A 273 6.19 -12.64 -13.27
C ASP A 273 7.07 -12.86 -14.51
N GLU A 274 6.42 -13.11 -15.64
CA GLU A 274 7.09 -13.43 -16.92
C GLU A 274 8.14 -12.40 -17.33
N ARG A 275 7.94 -11.12 -16.98
CA ARG A 275 8.84 -10.01 -17.37
C ARG A 275 10.16 -10.06 -16.63
N ILE A 276 10.23 -10.73 -15.49
CA ILE A 276 11.42 -10.82 -14.64
C ILE A 276 11.96 -12.25 -14.51
N ARG A 277 11.24 -13.25 -15.03
CA ARG A 277 11.70 -14.64 -15.07
C ARG A 277 13.01 -14.73 -15.86
N GLY A 278 13.97 -15.46 -15.31
CA GLY A 278 15.34 -15.59 -15.81
C GLY A 278 16.21 -14.35 -15.68
N CYS A 279 15.73 -13.28 -15.07
CA CYS A 279 16.51 -12.06 -14.87
C CYS A 279 17.25 -12.08 -13.53
N HIS A 280 18.53 -11.69 -13.56
CA HIS A 280 19.33 -11.49 -12.37
C HIS A 280 19.27 -10.03 -11.90
N PHE A 281 19.04 -9.81 -10.60
CA PHE A 281 18.97 -8.47 -10.00
C PHE A 281 19.90 -8.30 -8.79
N ASN A 282 20.74 -7.26 -8.84
CA ASN A 282 21.61 -6.85 -7.75
C ASN A 282 20.90 -5.94 -6.73
N SER A 283 19.83 -5.26 -7.14
CA SER A 283 19.10 -4.32 -6.28
C SER A 283 17.61 -4.31 -6.56
N TYR A 284 16.82 -3.92 -5.55
CA TYR A 284 15.35 -3.88 -5.64
C TYR A 284 14.85 -2.93 -6.73
N TRP A 285 15.54 -1.81 -6.96
CA TRP A 285 15.12 -0.81 -7.93
C TRP A 285 15.23 -1.30 -9.38
N GLN A 286 16.11 -2.27 -9.65
CA GLN A 286 16.22 -2.88 -10.98
C GLN A 286 14.97 -3.70 -11.32
N ILE A 287 14.40 -4.38 -10.33
CA ILE A 287 13.10 -5.07 -10.46
C ILE A 287 12.02 -4.04 -10.73
N CYS A 288 11.96 -2.96 -9.94
CA CYS A 288 10.99 -1.87 -10.17
C CYS A 288 11.07 -1.35 -11.61
N LYS A 289 12.29 -1.11 -12.12
CA LYS A 289 12.50 -0.64 -13.50
C LYS A 289 12.04 -1.65 -14.54
N LYS A 290 12.37 -2.93 -14.38
CA LYS A 290 11.97 -4.00 -15.30
C LYS A 290 10.45 -4.17 -15.38
N LEU A 291 9.75 -3.93 -14.26
CA LEU A 291 8.30 -3.99 -14.15
C LEU A 291 7.58 -2.67 -14.53
N GLY A 292 8.30 -1.67 -15.04
CA GLY A 292 7.70 -0.45 -15.61
C GLY A 292 7.74 0.81 -14.74
N CYS A 293 8.49 0.83 -13.63
CA CYS A 293 8.65 2.04 -12.83
C CYS A 293 9.35 3.16 -13.63
N LEU A 294 8.64 4.28 -13.86
CA LEU A 294 9.14 5.40 -14.66
C LEU A 294 10.16 6.29 -13.92
N ARG A 295 10.19 6.25 -12.59
CA ARG A 295 11.04 7.11 -11.76
C ARG A 295 12.52 7.01 -12.11
N THR A 296 13.10 8.12 -12.51
CA THR A 296 14.54 8.27 -12.71
C THR A 296 15.15 9.00 -11.50
N PRO A 297 16.46 8.90 -11.26
CA PRO A 297 17.12 9.82 -10.35
C PRO A 297 16.73 11.23 -10.76
N LYS A 298 16.08 11.98 -9.87
CA LYS A 298 16.06 13.43 -10.01
C LYS A 298 17.53 13.82 -10.07
N THR A 299 17.96 14.41 -11.19
CA THR A 299 19.32 14.92 -11.33
C THR A 299 19.63 15.73 -10.07
N LEU A 300 20.77 15.44 -9.45
CA LEU A 300 21.20 15.99 -8.16
C LEU A 300 21.12 17.53 -8.11
N ASN A 301 21.06 18.19 -9.28
CA ASN A 301 20.90 19.63 -9.48
C ASN A 301 19.69 20.25 -8.75
N HIS A 302 18.62 19.52 -8.43
CA HIS A 302 17.49 20.10 -7.68
C HIS A 302 17.67 20.05 -6.14
N LEU A 303 18.61 19.22 -5.65
CA LEU A 303 18.96 19.15 -4.23
C LEU A 303 20.15 20.06 -3.89
N ILE A 304 21.00 20.39 -4.87
CA ILE A 304 22.13 21.33 -4.69
C ILE A 304 21.65 22.80 -4.80
N LYS A 305 20.67 23.11 -5.67
CA LYS A 305 20.12 24.48 -5.77
C LYS A 305 19.45 25.01 -4.49
N ASN A 306 19.00 24.13 -3.59
CA ASN A 306 18.42 24.54 -2.31
C ASN A 306 19.43 24.55 -1.15
N ILE A 307 20.72 24.36 -1.44
CA ILE A 307 21.82 24.50 -0.48
C ILE A 307 22.60 25.80 -0.76
N ASP A 308 22.69 26.25 -2.02
CA ASP A 308 23.43 27.47 -2.37
C ASP A 308 22.63 28.79 -2.30
N GLU A 309 21.29 28.76 -2.20
CA GLU A 309 20.47 29.99 -2.10
C GLU A 309 20.26 30.50 -0.66
N LYS A 310 20.77 29.80 0.36
CA LYS A 310 20.64 30.24 1.78
C LYS A 310 21.91 30.79 2.41
N ASP A 311 23.03 30.79 1.68
CA ASP A 311 24.32 31.31 2.17
C ASP A 311 24.83 32.52 1.34
N ILE A 312 23.98 33.18 0.53
CA ILE A 312 24.35 34.39 -0.24
C ILE A 312 23.66 35.68 0.26
N GLU A 313 22.70 35.61 1.20
CA GLU A 313 22.07 36.82 1.77
C GLU A 313 22.65 37.23 3.15
N LYS A 314 23.97 37.13 3.35
CA LYS A 314 24.64 37.64 4.57
C LYS A 314 25.93 38.44 4.39
N GLU A 315 26.26 38.86 3.17
CA GLU A 315 27.32 39.86 2.96
C GLU A 315 26.81 40.92 1.99
N GLU A 316 26.10 41.94 2.50
CA GLU A 316 26.04 43.30 1.93
C GLU A 316 25.09 44.20 2.77
N VAL A 317 25.48 44.53 4.00
CA VAL A 317 25.12 45.79 4.73
C VAL A 317 26.18 45.95 5.83
N GLY A 318 27.03 46.96 5.93
CA GLY A 318 27.31 48.14 5.11
C GLY A 318 28.50 48.86 5.77
N ASP A 319 29.46 49.30 4.96
CA ASP A 319 30.41 50.34 5.36
C ASP A 319 29.77 51.69 5.00
N GLU A 320 29.43 52.48 6.01
CA GLU A 320 29.34 53.95 5.98
C GLU A 320 29.04 54.46 7.40
N VAL A 321 30.09 54.83 8.16
CA VAL A 321 30.38 56.19 8.68
C VAL A 321 31.87 56.28 9.03
#